data_AF-A0A7S0L3N3-F1
#
_entry.id   AF-A0A7S0L3N3-F1
#
_cell.length_a   1.000
_cell.length_b   1.000
_cell.length_c   1.000
_cell.angle_alpha   90.00
_cell.angle_beta   90.00
_cell.angle_gamma   90.00
#
_symmetry.space_group_name_H-M   'P 1'
#
loop_
_entity.id
_entity.type
_entity.pdbx_description
1 polymer ?
#
loop_
_entity_poly.entity_id
_entity_poly.type
_entity_poly.pdbx_seq_one_letter_code
_entity_poly.pdbx_strand_id
1 'polypeptide(L)'
;AEEHDELKQVMAVLTDLGVELSFVSTQWLMLCVVNALPTETTLRVWDLLFAQGSRVLIAASLAILHLRAEAILEAASFEQAYNALKHLHAPALDCDHFVRLTLREMRHLPERTLSQLRAIHTVRVAEEMRAQQE
;
A
#
# COMPACT_ATOMS: atom_id res chain seq x y z
N ALA A 1 -15.91 10.58 3.46
CA ALA A 1 -16.93 9.56 3.17
C ALA A 1 -16.72 9.00 1.75
N GLU A 2 -16.50 9.86 0.75
CA GLU A 2 -16.13 9.48 -0.63
C GLU A 2 -14.85 8.65 -0.75
N GLU A 3 -13.75 9.01 -0.08
CA GLU A 3 -12.45 8.34 -0.29
C GLU A 3 -12.37 6.92 0.29
N HIS A 4 -13.08 6.66 1.40
CA HIS A 4 -13.23 5.29 1.90
C HIS A 4 -14.06 4.42 0.94
N ASP A 5 -14.84 5.04 0.06
CA ASP A 5 -15.60 4.33 -0.97
C ASP A 5 -14.71 3.98 -2.17
N GLU A 6 -13.81 4.89 -2.57
CA GLU A 6 -12.84 4.63 -3.65
C GLU A 6 -11.98 3.38 -3.38
N LEU A 7 -11.31 3.30 -2.22
CA LEU A 7 -10.47 2.13 -1.92
C LEU A 7 -11.29 0.84 -1.79
N LYS A 8 -12.56 0.91 -1.38
CA LYS A 8 -13.45 -0.27 -1.39
C LYS A 8 -13.77 -0.72 -2.80
N GLN A 9 -14.03 0.21 -3.71
CA GLN A 9 -14.25 -0.08 -5.13
C GLN A 9 -13.00 -0.67 -5.77
N VAL A 10 -11.82 -0.09 -5.49
CA VAL A 10 -10.52 -0.65 -5.92
C VAL A 10 -10.37 -2.08 -5.44
N MET A 11 -10.63 -2.36 -4.16
CA MET A 11 -10.56 -3.72 -3.62
C MET A 11 -11.56 -4.68 -4.26
N ALA A 12 -12.78 -4.22 -4.56
CA ALA A 12 -13.78 -5.02 -5.25
C ALA A 12 -13.30 -5.41 -6.66
N VAL A 13 -12.81 -4.44 -7.45
CA VAL A 13 -12.28 -4.68 -8.80
C VAL A 13 -11.08 -5.62 -8.77
N LEU A 14 -10.13 -5.42 -7.85
CA LEU A 14 -9.00 -6.33 -7.70
C LEU A 14 -9.45 -7.76 -7.39
N THR A 15 -10.47 -7.92 -6.54
CA THR A 15 -11.02 -9.23 -6.18
C THR A 15 -11.73 -9.89 -7.37
N ASP A 16 -12.56 -9.14 -8.10
CA ASP A 16 -13.30 -9.62 -9.26
C ASP A 16 -12.38 -10.04 -10.41
N LEU A 17 -11.25 -9.33 -10.57
CA LEU A 17 -10.22 -9.65 -11.56
C LEU A 17 -9.23 -10.72 -11.07
N GLY A 18 -9.37 -11.23 -9.85
CA GLY A 18 -8.50 -12.27 -9.27
C GLY A 18 -7.09 -11.80 -8.89
N VAL A 19 -6.90 -10.50 -8.69
CA VAL A 19 -5.62 -9.92 -8.27
C VAL A 19 -5.52 -9.94 -6.74
N GLU A 20 -4.60 -10.75 -6.23
CA GLU A 20 -4.33 -10.79 -4.79
C GLU A 20 -3.39 -9.64 -4.38
N LEU A 21 -3.95 -8.63 -3.71
CA LEU A 21 -3.18 -7.46 -3.25
C LEU A 21 -2.05 -7.86 -2.28
N SER A 22 -2.19 -8.98 -1.56
CA SER A 22 -1.17 -9.51 -0.65
C SER A 22 0.18 -9.68 -1.34
N PHE A 23 0.24 -10.16 -2.59
CA PHE A 23 1.50 -10.39 -3.30
C PHE A 23 2.26 -9.09 -3.54
N VAL A 24 1.56 -8.05 -3.99
CA VAL A 24 2.19 -6.77 -4.32
C VAL A 24 2.52 -5.99 -3.05
N SER A 25 1.59 -5.95 -2.09
CA SER A 25 1.80 -5.24 -0.82
C SER A 25 2.88 -5.88 0.06
N THR A 26 3.04 -7.21 0.01
CA THR A 26 4.14 -7.91 0.70
C THR A 26 5.49 -7.43 0.20
N GLN A 27 5.65 -7.31 -1.11
CA GLN A 27 6.86 -6.76 -1.74
C GLN A 27 7.11 -5.30 -1.31
N TRP A 28 6.07 -4.46 -1.30
CA TRP A 28 6.17 -3.06 -0.85
C TRP A 28 6.63 -2.94 0.60
N LEU A 29 6.03 -3.72 1.50
CA LEU A 29 6.30 -3.63 2.93
C LEU A 29 7.68 -4.21 3.29
N MET A 30 8.03 -5.38 2.75
CA MET A 30 9.32 -6.01 3.04
C MET A 30 10.50 -5.19 2.50
N LEU A 31 10.32 -4.55 1.35
CA LEU A 31 11.36 -3.76 0.70
C LEU A 31 11.23 -2.26 0.96
N CYS A 32 10.42 -1.88 1.95
CA CYS A 32 10.22 -0.48 2.35
C CYS A 32 9.99 0.45 1.14
N VAL A 33 9.11 0.05 0.23
CA VAL A 33 8.68 0.74 -1.00
C VAL A 33 9.80 1.10 -2.00
N VAL A 34 11.01 0.53 -1.88
CA VAL A 34 12.17 0.87 -2.74
C VAL A 34 11.97 0.53 -4.21
N ASN A 35 11.19 -0.51 -4.51
CA ASN A 35 10.87 -0.95 -5.87
C ASN A 35 9.48 -0.51 -6.33
N ALA A 36 8.77 0.22 -5.48
CA ALA A 36 7.43 0.70 -5.74
C ALA A 36 7.42 2.20 -6.06
N LEU A 37 8.53 2.92 -5.90
CA LEU A 37 8.60 4.36 -6.09
C LEU A 37 9.94 4.75 -6.74
N PRO A 38 10.02 5.90 -7.43
CA PRO A 38 11.28 6.50 -7.81
C PRO A 38 12.15 6.78 -6.57
N THR A 39 13.48 6.72 -6.74
CA THR A 39 14.45 6.84 -5.63
C THR A 39 14.23 8.07 -4.77
N GLU A 40 13.97 9.23 -5.38
CA GLU A 40 13.69 10.47 -4.65
C GLU A 40 12.51 10.32 -3.70
N THR A 41 11.38 9.81 -4.20
CA THR A 41 10.17 9.59 -3.39
C THR A 41 10.39 8.52 -2.33
N THR A 42 11.11 7.43 -2.64
CA THR A 42 11.48 6.42 -1.64
C THR A 42 12.25 7.04 -0.48
N LEU A 43 13.26 7.87 -0.75
CA LEU A 43 14.06 8.51 0.29
C LEU A 43 13.22 9.45 1.17
N ARG A 44 12.27 10.19 0.58
CA ARG A 44 11.33 11.03 1.35
C ARG A 44 10.40 10.22 2.23
N VAL A 45 9.94 9.06 1.78
CA VAL A 45 9.18 8.12 2.61
C VAL A 45 10.07 7.58 3.74
N TRP A 46 11.35 7.35 3.48
CA TRP A 46 12.29 6.87 4.48
C TRP A 46 12.60 7.93 5.55
N ASP A 47 12.69 9.21 5.18
CA ASP A 47 12.78 10.31 6.16
C ASP A 47 11.62 10.22 7.17
N LEU A 48 10.40 10.01 6.66
CA LEU A 48 9.21 9.84 7.50
C LEU A 48 9.26 8.54 8.30
N LEU A 49 9.70 7.43 7.70
CA LEU A 49 9.81 6.12 8.34
C LEU A 49 10.73 6.18 9.56
N PHE A 50 11.89 6.81 9.43
CA PHE A 50 12.84 6.95 10.54
C PHE A 50 12.35 7.93 11.61
N ALA A 51 11.53 8.91 11.24
CA ALA A 51 10.97 9.89 12.18
C ALA A 51 9.70 9.42 12.92
N GLN A 52 8.81 8.68 12.25
CA GLN A 52 7.47 8.32 12.75
C GLN A 52 7.21 6.80 12.82
N GLY A 53 8.18 5.97 12.40
CA GLY A 53 8.10 4.52 12.51
C GLY A 53 7.29 3.83 11.41
N SER A 54 7.10 2.52 11.59
CA SER A 54 6.61 1.60 10.53
C SER A 54 5.18 1.87 10.05
N ARG A 55 4.39 2.69 10.75
CA ARG A 55 3.06 3.13 10.28
C ARG A 55 3.16 3.84 8.92
N VAL A 56 4.27 4.52 8.67
CA VAL A 56 4.53 5.23 7.41
C VAL A 56 4.44 4.29 6.22
N LEU A 57 4.93 3.05 6.33
CA LEU A 57 4.90 2.09 5.22
C LEU A 57 3.47 1.66 4.85
N ILE A 58 2.59 1.52 5.84
CA ILE A 58 1.17 1.25 5.60
C ILE A 58 0.51 2.46 4.92
N ALA A 59 0.75 3.67 5.44
CA ALA A 59 0.20 4.89 4.87
C ALA A 59 0.70 5.15 3.43
N ALA A 60 1.98 4.91 3.16
CA ALA A 60 2.55 5.01 1.82
C ALA A 60 1.93 3.96 0.88
N SER A 61 1.66 2.75 1.37
CA SER A 61 0.99 1.71 0.57
C SER A 61 -0.44 2.09 0.21
N LEU A 62 -1.19 2.72 1.12
CA LEU A 62 -2.51 3.28 0.82
C LEU A 62 -2.43 4.45 -0.17
N ALA A 63 -1.42 5.33 -0.01
CA ALA A 63 -1.18 6.43 -0.96
C ALA A 63 -0.87 5.91 -2.37
N ILE A 64 -0.13 4.79 -2.49
CA ILE A 64 0.08 4.11 -3.78
C ILE A 64 -1.26 3.66 -4.38
N LEU A 65 -2.16 3.06 -3.58
CA LEU A 65 -3.47 2.62 -4.06
C LEU A 65 -4.34 3.78 -4.53
N HIS A 66 -4.37 4.90 -3.78
CA HIS A 66 -5.08 6.11 -4.22
C HIS A 66 -4.55 6.65 -5.54
N LEU A 67 -3.22 6.72 -5.69
CA LEU A 67 -2.61 7.18 -6.93
C LEU A 67 -2.91 6.27 -8.13
N ARG A 68 -3.21 5.00 -7.87
CA ARG A 68 -3.52 3.99 -8.89
C ARG A 68 -5.00 3.67 -9.01
N ALA A 69 -5.86 4.32 -8.21
CA ALA A 69 -7.27 3.98 -8.12
C ALA A 69 -7.94 4.05 -9.49
N GLU A 70 -7.81 5.18 -10.20
CA GLU A 70 -8.36 5.38 -11.55
C GLU A 70 -7.92 4.27 -12.52
N ALA A 71 -6.61 4.01 -12.62
CA ALA A 71 -6.08 2.98 -13.51
C ALA A 71 -6.54 1.55 -13.16
N ILE A 72 -6.75 1.27 -11.87
CA ILE A 72 -7.28 -0.03 -11.42
C ILE A 72 -8.77 -0.14 -11.72
N LEU A 73 -9.54 0.93 -11.49
CA LEU A 73 -10.99 0.95 -11.73
C LEU A 73 -11.32 0.85 -13.23
N GLU A 74 -10.44 1.35 -14.11
CA GLU A 74 -10.57 1.22 -15.57
C GLU A 74 -10.08 -0.14 -16.11
N ALA A 75 -9.40 -0.94 -15.28
CA ALA A 75 -8.83 -2.21 -15.73
C ALA A 75 -9.94 -3.23 -16.06
N ALA A 76 -9.84 -3.83 -17.25
CA ALA A 76 -10.77 -4.85 -17.72
C ALA A 76 -10.21 -6.28 -17.63
N SER A 77 -8.97 -6.45 -17.14
CA SER A 77 -8.31 -7.75 -17.02
C SER A 77 -7.33 -7.80 -15.84
N PHE A 78 -7.03 -9.03 -15.39
CA PHE A 78 -6.00 -9.29 -14.38
C PHE A 78 -4.68 -8.60 -14.71
N GLU A 79 -4.21 -8.71 -15.97
CA GLU A 79 -2.93 -8.15 -16.41
C GLU A 79 -2.91 -6.62 -16.29
N GLN A 80 -3.99 -5.94 -16.70
CA GLN A 80 -4.09 -4.48 -16.62
C GLN A 80 -4.07 -4.00 -15.16
N ALA A 81 -4.89 -4.62 -14.29
CA ALA A 81 -4.94 -4.27 -12.88
C ALA A 81 -3.60 -4.56 -12.15
N TYR A 82 -2.98 -5.71 -12.46
CA TYR A 82 -1.69 -6.08 -11.89
C TYR A 82 -0.56 -5.14 -12.32
N ASN A 83 -0.54 -4.74 -13.61
CA ASN A 83 0.43 -3.79 -14.13
C ASN A 83 0.23 -2.38 -13.54
N ALA A 84 -1.01 -1.96 -13.31
CA ALA A 84 -1.33 -0.70 -12.65
C ALA A 84 -0.72 -0.63 -11.23
N LEU A 85 -0.70 -1.76 -10.51
CA LEU A 85 -0.09 -1.88 -9.18
C LEU A 85 1.44 -1.96 -9.20
N LYS A 86 2.04 -2.62 -10.20
CA LYS A 86 3.50 -2.87 -10.22
C LYS A 86 4.36 -1.71 -10.66
N HIS A 87 3.90 -0.89 -11.60
CA HIS A 87 4.77 0.08 -12.27
C HIS A 87 4.51 1.51 -11.80
N LEU A 88 5.08 1.91 -10.66
CA LEU A 88 5.11 3.31 -10.21
C LEU A 88 6.32 4.12 -10.68
N HIS A 89 7.16 3.53 -11.53
CA HIS A 89 8.28 4.22 -12.17
C HIS A 89 7.84 5.16 -13.31
N ALA A 90 6.76 5.91 -13.11
CA ALA A 90 6.45 7.03 -13.98
C ALA A 90 7.49 8.13 -13.72
N PRO A 91 8.30 8.56 -14.70
CA PRO A 91 9.30 9.61 -14.52
C PRO A 91 8.70 10.97 -14.12
N ALA A 92 7.37 11.09 -14.07
CA ALA A 92 6.63 12.29 -13.71
C ALA A 92 5.88 12.18 -12.36
N LEU A 93 6.23 11.22 -11.48
CA LEU A 93 5.64 11.17 -10.14
C LEU A 93 6.00 12.45 -9.37
N ASP A 94 4.99 13.25 -9.04
CA ASP A 94 5.16 14.39 -8.13
C ASP A 94 5.44 13.85 -6.72
N CYS A 95 6.72 13.88 -6.35
CA CYS A 95 7.21 13.41 -5.06
C CYS A 95 6.57 14.17 -3.89
N ASP A 96 6.42 15.48 -4.00
CA ASP A 96 5.84 16.30 -2.94
C ASP A 96 4.35 16.00 -2.76
N HIS A 97 3.63 15.77 -3.86
CA HIS A 97 2.25 15.31 -3.81
C HIS A 97 2.14 13.95 -3.13
N PHE A 98 3.00 13.00 -3.48
CA PHE A 98 3.00 11.67 -2.85
C PHE A 98 3.26 11.73 -1.34
N VAL A 99 4.21 12.57 -0.91
CA VAL A 99 4.51 12.77 0.51
C VAL A 99 3.31 13.40 1.23
N ARG A 100 2.64 14.39 0.64
CA ARG A 100 1.40 14.98 1.20
C ARG A 100 0.30 13.95 1.33
N LEU A 101 0.12 13.10 0.33
CA LEU A 101 -0.87 12.01 0.34
C LEU A 101 -0.55 11.00 1.44
N THR A 102 0.72 10.58 1.56
CA THR A 102 1.18 9.69 2.63
C THR A 102 0.90 10.27 4.02
N LEU A 103 1.25 11.54 4.25
CA LEU A 103 0.99 12.22 5.52
C LEU A 103 -0.51 12.35 5.81
N ARG A 104 -1.34 12.53 4.78
CA ARG A 104 -2.79 12.53 4.92
C ARG A 104 -3.28 11.16 5.42
N GLU A 105 -2.86 10.07 4.78
CA GLU A 105 -3.24 8.71 5.20
C GLU A 105 -2.78 8.40 6.63
N MET A 106 -1.59 8.88 7.02
CA MET A 106 -1.13 8.75 8.40
C MET A 106 -2.06 9.41 9.43
N ARG A 107 -2.73 10.53 9.09
CA ARG A 107 -3.72 11.17 9.98
C ARG A 107 -4.98 10.32 10.15
N HIS A 108 -5.37 9.61 9.10
CA HIS A 108 -6.53 8.71 9.10
C HIS A 108 -6.22 7.32 9.70
N LEU A 109 -4.94 7.02 9.96
CA LEU A 109 -4.48 5.80 10.61
C LEU A 109 -3.93 6.07 12.04
N PRO A 110 -4.77 6.28 13.06
CA PRO A 110 -4.29 6.41 14.43
C PRO A 110 -3.45 5.19 14.87
N GLU A 111 -2.36 5.43 15.61
CA GLU A 111 -1.49 4.34 16.09
C GLU A 111 -2.26 3.30 16.90
N ARG A 112 -3.26 3.72 17.67
CA ARG A 112 -4.12 2.83 18.45
C ARG A 112 -4.87 1.84 17.55
N THR A 113 -5.50 2.34 16.48
CA THR A 113 -6.22 1.52 15.51
C THR A 113 -5.28 0.54 14.84
N LEU A 114 -4.10 1.01 14.40
CA LEU A 114 -3.12 0.15 13.76
C LEU A 114 -2.56 -0.91 14.71
N SER A 115 -2.36 -0.57 15.98
CA SER A 115 -1.88 -1.50 17.01
C SER A 115 -2.92 -2.56 17.32
N GLN A 116 -4.20 -2.21 17.36
CA GLN A 116 -5.30 -3.16 17.50
C GLN A 116 -5.37 -4.12 16.33
N LEU A 117 -5.30 -3.61 15.10
CA LEU A 117 -5.28 -4.45 13.89
C LEU A 117 -4.07 -5.39 13.88
N ARG A 118 -2.89 -4.89 14.25
CA ARG A 118 -1.69 -5.73 14.40
C ARG A 118 -1.89 -6.82 15.44
N ALA A 119 -2.40 -6.48 16.64
CA ALA A 119 -2.65 -7.48 17.68
C ALA A 119 -3.61 -8.60 17.21
N ILE A 120 -4.64 -8.25 16.45
CA ILE A 120 -5.59 -9.22 15.87
C ILE A 120 -4.90 -10.13 14.86
N HIS A 121 -4.14 -9.57 13.92
CA HIS A 121 -3.59 -10.32 12.80
C HIS A 121 -2.23 -10.99 13.07
N THR A 122 -1.45 -10.50 14.02
CA THR A 122 -0.13 -11.08 14.37
C THR A 122 -0.25 -12.53 14.83
N VAL A 123 -1.32 -12.88 15.55
CA VAL A 123 -1.55 -14.27 15.97
C VAL A 123 -1.70 -15.18 14.76
N ARG A 124 -2.56 -14.79 13.81
CA ARG A 124 -2.82 -15.56 12.59
C ARG A 124 -1.55 -15.74 11.74
N VAL A 125 -0.80 -14.66 11.54
CA VAL A 125 0.45 -14.70 10.77
C VAL A 125 1.50 -15.57 11.46
N ALA A 126 1.60 -15.52 12.79
CA ALA A 126 2.54 -16.36 13.54
C ALA A 126 2.19 -17.85 13.46
N GLU A 127 0.90 -18.20 13.42
CA GLU A 127 0.43 -19.57 13.19
C GLU A 127 0.74 -20.04 11.76
N GLU A 128 0.43 -19.23 10.76
CA GLU A 128 0.75 -19.50 9.34
C GLU A 128 2.26 -19.71 9.12
N MET A 129 3.10 -18.87 9.72
CA MET A 129 4.56 -19.00 9.62
C MET A 129 5.10 -20.28 10.28
N ARG A 130 4.49 -20.75 11.37
CA ARG A 130 4.89 -22.00 12.04
C ARG A 130 4.49 -23.22 11.21
N ALA A 131 3.29 -23.22 10.66
CA ALA A 131 2.79 -24.32 9.83
C ALA A 131 3.59 -24.52 8.53
N GLN A 132 4.32 -23.50 8.06
CA GLN A 132 5.21 -23.59 6.90
C GLN A 132 6.62 -24.10 7.25
N GLN A 133 6.96 -24.21 8.54
CA GLN A 133 8.27 -24.67 9.02
C GLN A 133 8.26 -26.15 9.49
N GLU A 134 7.10 -26.79 9.49
CA GLU A 134 6.88 -28.22 9.76
C GLU A 134 6.70 -29.01 8.45
#